data_AF-A0A1I1CA57-F1
#
_entry.id   AF-A0A1I1CA57-F1
#
_cell.length_a   1.000
_cell.length_b   1.000
_cell.length_c   1.000
_cell.angle_alpha   90.00
_cell.angle_beta   90.00
_cell.angle_gamma   90.00
#
_symmetry.space_group_name_H-M   'P 1'
#
loop_
_entity.id
_entity.type
_entity.pdbx_description
1 polymer ?
#
loop_
_entity_poly.entity_id
_entity_poly.type
_entity_poly.pdbx_seq_one_letter_code
_entity_poly.pdbx_strand_id
1 'polypeptide(L)'
;MSDYKGAAKMLPAFPKAKSLLADKGYDADWFREALAARKITACIPSRANRKVAIPYDPALYKKRHKIENMFGKLKDWRRIHTRYDRCAHTFFSSICIAAAVIFWL
;
A
#
# COMPACT_ATOMS: atom_id res chain seq x y z
N MET A 1 -10.09 -6.72 -10.52
CA MET A 1 -10.06 -7.29 -9.15
C MET A 1 -10.18 -6.14 -8.18
N SER A 2 -11.10 -6.19 -7.21
CA SER A 2 -11.24 -5.11 -6.21
C SER A 2 -10.00 -5.08 -5.31
N ASP A 3 -9.57 -3.88 -4.90
CA ASP A 3 -8.43 -3.67 -4.00
C ASP A 3 -8.56 -4.47 -2.70
N TYR A 4 -9.79 -4.69 -2.22
CA TYR A 4 -10.08 -5.53 -1.07
C TYR A 4 -9.69 -7.00 -1.27
N LYS A 5 -10.00 -7.56 -2.45
CA LYS A 5 -9.58 -8.93 -2.79
C LYS A 5 -8.07 -9.01 -2.93
N GLY A 6 -7.42 -7.92 -3.35
CA GLY A 6 -5.96 -7.82 -3.44
C GLY A 6 -5.32 -7.85 -2.06
N ALA A 7 -5.76 -6.94 -1.18
CA ALA A 7 -5.31 -6.86 0.21
C ALA A 7 -5.50 -8.18 0.96
N ALA A 8 -6.65 -8.84 0.78
CA ALA A 8 -6.92 -10.14 1.40
C ALA A 8 -5.88 -11.21 1.02
N LYS A 9 -5.48 -11.27 -0.26
CA LYS A 9 -4.43 -12.19 -0.72
C LYS A 9 -3.03 -11.83 -0.21
N MET A 10 -2.80 -10.56 0.09
CA MET A 10 -1.50 -10.09 0.60
C MET A 10 -1.35 -10.24 2.12
N LEU A 11 -2.46 -10.39 2.87
CA LEU A 11 -2.41 -10.55 4.32
C LEU A 11 -1.39 -11.61 4.78
N PRO A 12 -1.37 -12.86 4.24
CA PRO A 12 -0.39 -13.86 4.66
C PRO A 12 1.07 -13.44 4.43
N ALA A 13 1.30 -12.61 3.40
CA ALA A 13 2.63 -12.17 3.00
C ALA A 13 3.13 -10.94 3.78
N PHE A 14 2.31 -10.28 4.60
CA PHE A 14 2.83 -9.12 5.34
C PHE A 14 3.87 -9.54 6.37
N PRO A 15 4.99 -8.78 6.48
CA PRO A 15 5.99 -9.01 7.51
C PRO A 15 5.41 -8.74 8.89
N LYS A 16 6.09 -9.23 9.93
CA LYS A 16 5.81 -8.83 11.31
C LYS A 16 6.05 -7.32 11.43
N ALA A 17 5.01 -6.56 11.71
CA ALA A 17 5.05 -5.10 11.84
C ALA A 17 4.19 -4.64 13.01
N LYS A 18 4.58 -3.54 13.66
CA LYS A 18 3.79 -2.95 14.76
C LYS A 18 2.54 -2.22 14.25
N SER A 19 2.66 -1.55 13.11
CA SER A 19 1.58 -0.76 12.53
C SER A 19 1.58 -0.86 11.01
N LEU A 20 0.39 -0.75 10.41
CA LEU A 20 0.20 -0.72 8.96
C LEU A 20 -0.43 0.61 8.54
N LEU A 21 0.20 1.26 7.57
CA LEU A 21 -0.31 2.46 6.92
C LEU A 21 -1.07 2.04 5.65
N ALA A 22 -2.34 2.41 5.54
CA ALA A 22 -3.11 2.20 4.31
C ALA A 22 -4.01 3.38 3.99
N ASP A 23 -4.41 3.47 2.73
CA ASP A 23 -5.36 4.46 2.28
C ASP A 23 -6.76 4.26 2.88
N LYS A 24 -7.55 5.34 2.92
CA LYS A 24 -8.97 5.35 3.30
C LYS A 24 -9.79 4.33 2.51
N GLY A 25 -9.38 3.98 1.28
CA GLY A 25 -9.94 2.90 0.48
C GLY A 25 -9.89 1.53 1.17
N TYR A 26 -8.96 1.27 2.08
CA TYR A 26 -8.83 0.00 2.80
C TYR A 26 -9.58 -0.04 4.13
N ASP A 27 -10.37 0.98 4.44
CA ASP A 27 -11.23 0.99 5.61
C ASP A 27 -12.37 -0.04 5.44
N ALA A 28 -12.12 -1.26 5.93
CA ALA A 28 -13.07 -2.34 6.03
C ALA A 28 -12.87 -3.10 7.34
N ASP A 29 -13.98 -3.53 7.95
CA ASP A 29 -13.95 -4.15 9.28
C ASP A 29 -13.19 -5.48 9.26
N TRP A 30 -13.47 -6.34 8.27
CA TRP A 30 -12.73 -7.60 8.07
C TRP A 30 -11.21 -7.38 7.95
N PHE A 31 -10.78 -6.27 7.35
CA PHE A 31 -9.35 -5.98 7.18
C PHE A 31 -8.72 -5.52 8.48
N ARG A 32 -9.42 -4.66 9.24
CA ARG A 32 -8.99 -4.23 10.58
C ARG A 32 -8.94 -5.41 11.55
N GLU A 33 -9.93 -6.30 11.52
CA GLU A 33 -9.96 -7.53 12.32
C GLU A 33 -8.81 -8.48 11.97
N ALA A 34 -8.54 -8.69 10.69
CA ALA A 34 -7.42 -9.51 10.23
C ALA A 34 -6.05 -8.94 10.66
N LEU A 35 -5.91 -7.62 10.68
CA LEU A 35 -4.70 -6.96 11.20
C LEU A 35 -4.58 -7.10 12.72
N ALA A 36 -5.69 -6.93 13.45
CA ALA A 36 -5.74 -7.09 14.90
C ALA A 36 -5.38 -8.53 15.33
N ALA A 37 -5.90 -9.54 14.61
CA ALA A 37 -5.56 -10.95 14.83
C ALA A 37 -4.05 -11.22 14.68
N ARG A 38 -3.35 -10.41 13.89
CA ARG A 38 -1.90 -10.49 13.68
C ARG A 38 -1.11 -9.52 14.54
N LYS A 39 -1.76 -8.84 15.50
CA LYS A 39 -1.18 -7.83 16.39
C LYS A 39 -0.57 -6.64 15.65
N ILE A 40 -1.15 -6.28 14.50
CA ILE A 40 -0.74 -5.13 13.69
C ILE A 40 -1.77 -4.01 13.89
N THR A 41 -1.32 -2.85 14.35
CA THR A 41 -2.19 -1.68 14.53
C THR A 41 -2.52 -1.04 13.18
N ALA A 42 -3.81 -0.96 12.84
CA ALA A 42 -4.27 -0.36 11.59
C ALA A 42 -4.29 1.18 11.69
N CYS A 43 -3.35 1.84 11.02
CA CYS A 43 -3.34 3.30 10.86
C CYS A 43 -4.02 3.69 9.55
N ILE A 44 -5.35 3.57 9.53
CA ILE A 44 -6.21 3.76 8.35
C ILE A 44 -7.28 4.81 8.67
N PRO A 45 -7.33 5.94 7.94
CA PRO A 45 -8.39 6.92 8.11
C PRO A 45 -9.76 6.31 7.82
N SER A 46 -10.76 6.75 8.58
CA SER A 46 -12.14 6.29 8.37
C SER A 46 -12.73 6.86 7.09
N ARG A 47 -13.54 6.05 6.40
CA ARG A 47 -14.35 6.48 5.24
C ARG A 47 -15.37 7.54 5.65
N ALA A 48 -15.71 8.44 4.72
CA ALA A 48 -16.66 9.52 4.99
C ALA A 48 -18.07 8.98 5.36
N ASN A 49 -18.44 7.84 4.79
CA ASN A 49 -19.73 7.19 5.02
C ASN A 49 -19.74 6.26 6.25
N ARG A 50 -18.65 6.21 7.02
CA ARG A 50 -18.57 5.36 8.22
C ARG A 50 -19.36 6.02 9.35
N LYS A 51 -20.31 5.29 9.93
CA LYS A 51 -21.16 5.80 11.04
C LYS A 51 -20.36 6.20 12.27
N VAL A 52 -19.31 5.43 12.58
CA VAL A 52 -18.41 5.68 13.71
C VAL A 52 -17.00 5.83 13.20
N ALA A 53 -16.44 7.04 13.34
CA ALA A 53 -15.07 7.32 13.00
C ALA A 53 -14.13 6.60 13.98
N ILE A 54 -13.21 5.79 13.45
CA ILE A 54 -12.16 5.15 14.25
C ILE A 54 -10.95 6.10 14.29
N PRO A 55 -10.42 6.39 15.50
CA PRO A 55 -9.22 7.19 15.65
C PRO A 55 -8.02 6.52 14.97
N TYR A 56 -7.16 7.34 14.38
CA TYR A 56 -5.89 6.93 13.80
C TYR A 56 -4.82 7.98 14.17
N ASP A 57 -3.55 7.60 14.12
CA ASP A 57 -2.45 8.52 14.38
C ASP A 57 -2.15 9.38 13.13
N PRO A 58 -2.44 10.69 13.13
CA PRO A 58 -2.21 11.54 11.96
C PRO A 58 -0.73 11.77 11.67
N ALA A 59 0.12 11.79 12.70
CA ALA A 59 1.56 11.98 12.57
C ALA A 59 2.21 10.75 11.91
N LEU A 60 1.77 9.55 12.30
CA LEU A 60 2.18 8.32 11.63
C LEU A 60 1.66 8.28 10.20
N TYR A 61 0.39 8.64 9.98
CA TYR A 61 -0.23 8.64 8.66
C TYR A 61 0.49 9.57 7.66
N LYS A 62 1.00 10.72 8.11
CA LYS A 62 1.79 11.65 7.28
C LYS A 62 3.01 10.99 6.63
N LYS A 63 3.57 9.93 7.21
CA LYS A 63 4.70 9.17 6.62
C LYS A 63 4.33 8.51 5.29
N ARG A 64 3.04 8.32 4.97
CA ARG A 64 2.57 7.82 3.67
C ARG A 64 3.07 8.68 2.50
N HIS A 65 3.27 9.98 2.71
CA HIS A 65 3.84 10.86 1.69
C HIS A 65 5.19 10.35 1.14
N LYS A 66 6.02 9.69 1.97
CA LYS A 66 7.27 9.08 1.50
C LYS A 66 7.03 7.95 0.49
N ILE A 67 6.00 7.14 0.74
CA ILE A 67 5.58 6.04 -0.14
C ILE A 67 5.03 6.63 -1.44
N GLU A 68 4.20 7.67 -1.37
CA GLU A 68 3.66 8.36 -2.54
C GLU A 68 4.77 8.96 -3.40
N ASN A 69 5.76 9.63 -2.80
CA ASN A 69 6.92 10.17 -3.50
C ASN A 69 7.75 9.07 -4.18
N MET A 70 7.94 7.93 -3.52
CA MET A 70 8.63 6.77 -4.10
C MET A 70 7.89 6.27 -5.35
N PHE A 71 6.57 6.11 -5.27
CA PHE A 71 5.76 5.71 -6.42
C PHE A 71 5.71 6.79 -7.51
N GLY A 72 5.76 8.07 -7.15
CA GLY A 72 5.88 9.19 -8.08
C GLY A 72 7.13 9.05 -8.94
N LYS A 73 8.30 8.89 -8.30
CA LYS A 73 9.57 8.68 -9.01
C LYS A 73 9.56 7.45 -9.91
N LEU A 74 8.98 6.33 -9.45
CA LEU A 74 8.84 5.12 -10.28
C LEU A 74 7.93 5.37 -11.50
N LYS A 75 6.94 6.26 -11.38
CA LYS A 75 6.02 6.63 -12.46
C LYS A 75 6.60 7.67 -13.43
N ASP A 76 7.73 8.30 -13.13
CA ASP A 76 8.43 9.14 -14.11
C ASP A 76 8.89 8.30 -15.31
N TRP A 77 9.12 7.00 -15.10
CA TRP A 77 9.43 6.05 -16.15
C TRP A 77 8.15 5.66 -16.89
N ARG A 78 7.97 6.22 -18.09
CA ARG A 78 6.78 6.02 -18.93
C ARG A 78 6.35 4.55 -19.02
N ARG A 79 7.29 3.62 -19.22
CA ARG A 79 7.02 2.17 -19.31
C ARG A 79 6.31 1.62 -18.06
N ILE A 80 6.74 2.06 -16.87
CA ILE A 80 6.15 1.65 -15.59
C ILE A 80 4.80 2.32 -15.40
N HIS A 81 4.70 3.63 -15.70
CA HIS A 81 3.47 4.39 -15.53
C HIS A 81 2.31 3.81 -16.35
N THR A 82 2.54 3.55 -17.64
CA THR A 82 1.51 3.05 -18.56
C THR A 82 1.35 1.54 -18.52
N ARG A 83 2.23 0.82 -17.79
CA ARG A 83 2.27 -0.64 -17.74
C ARG A 83 2.30 -1.27 -19.14
N TYR A 84 3.24 -0.83 -19.98
CA TYR A 84 3.35 -1.35 -21.35
C TYR A 84 3.66 -2.85 -21.43
N ASP A 85 4.29 -3.41 -20.41
CA ASP A 85 4.68 -4.81 -20.39
C ASP A 85 3.46 -5.72 -20.17
N ARG A 86 3.18 -6.60 -21.16
CA ARG A 86 2.10 -7.59 -21.08
C ARG A 86 2.40 -8.71 -20.08
N CYS A 87 3.68 -9.03 -19.89
CA CYS A 87 4.13 -10.10 -19.00
C CYS A 87 4.46 -9.55 -17.61
N ALA A 88 3.93 -10.16 -16.56
CA ALA A 88 4.15 -9.75 -15.17
C ALA A 88 5.64 -9.78 -14.78
N HIS A 89 6.40 -10.76 -15.29
CA HIS A 89 7.82 -10.89 -14.99
C HIS A 89 8.61 -9.73 -15.59
N THR A 90 8.33 -9.36 -16.85
CA THR A 90 8.97 -8.23 -17.53
C THR A 90 8.62 -6.90 -16.87
N PHE A 91 7.36 -6.74 -16.43
CA PHE A 91 6.93 -5.57 -15.68
C PHE A 91 7.69 -5.46 -14.35
N PHE A 92 7.82 -6.57 -13.61
CA PHE A 92 8.56 -6.59 -12.35
C PHE A 92 10.04 -6.26 -12.55
N SER A 93 10.70 -6.85 -13.57
CA SER A 93 12.09 -6.53 -13.91
C SER A 93 12.27 -5.05 -14.23
N SER A 94 11.33 -4.44 -14.97
CA SER A 94 11.36 -3.01 -15.28
C SER A 94 11.27 -2.15 -14.00
N ILE A 95 10.43 -2.53 -13.03
CA ILE A 95 10.35 -1.87 -11.72
C ILE A 95 11.68 -2.00 -10.98
N CYS A 96 12.29 -3.19 -10.95
CA CYS A 96 13.57 -3.40 -10.28
C CYS A 96 14.68 -2.54 -10.89
N ILE A 97 14.75 -2.44 -12.22
CA ILE A 97 15.73 -1.60 -12.92
C ILE A 97 15.51 -0.13 -12.55
N ALA A 98 14.28 0.37 -12.65
CA ALA A 98 14.00 1.76 -12.29
C ALA A 98 14.31 2.05 -10.82
N ALA A 99 14.00 1.12 -9.91
CA ALA A 99 14.31 1.27 -8.49
C ALA A 99 15.83 1.35 -8.24
N ALA A 100 16.63 0.48 -8.88
CA ALA A 100 18.09 0.52 -8.76
C ALA A 100 18.67 1.86 -9.25
N VAL A 101 18.20 2.37 -10.39
CA VAL A 101 18.68 3.63 -10.97
C VAL A 101 18.23 4.86 -10.17
N ILE A 102 16.97 4.90 -9.72
CA ILE A 102 16.41 6.07 -9.00
C ILE A 102 16.96 6.17 -7.58
N PHE A 103 17.10 5.04 -6.89
CA PHE A 103 17.42 4.99 -5.46
C PHE A 103 18.87 4.59 -5.16
N TRP A 104 19.69 4.35 -6.19
CA TRP A 104 21.10 3.93 -6.03
C TRP A 104 21.24 2.73 -5.09
N LEU A 105 20.45 1.68 -5.35
CA LEU A 105 20.51 0.38 -4.67
C LEU A 105 21.59 -0.50 -5.32
#